data_AF-A0A101C4X9-F1
#
_entry.id   AF-A0A101C4X9-F1
#
_cell.length_a   1.000
_cell.length_b   1.000
_cell.length_c   1.000
_cell.angle_alpha   90.00
_cell.angle_beta   90.00
_cell.angle_gamma   90.00
#
_symmetry.space_group_name_H-M   'P 1'
#
loop_
_entity.id
_entity.type
_entity.pdbx_description
1 polymer ?
#
loop_
_entity_poly.entity_id
_entity_poly.type
_entity_poly.pdbx_seq_one_letter_code
_entity_poly.pdbx_strand_id
1 'polypeptide(L)' 'MRDQALQLLFQGRSVRDVAVQLGLPQQTVYRWHRTCISQSELMQARVRIEMLEGEVAACRHLIDLMKEVVPPKDVTR' A
#
# COMPACT_ATOMS: atom_id res chain seq x y z
N MET A 1 -6.84 -21.98 -11.03
CA MET A 1 -5.51 -21.97 -11.67
C MET A 1 -4.67 -20.74 -11.28
N ARG A 2 -5.14 -19.51 -11.53
CA ARG A 2 -4.39 -18.29 -11.17
C ARG A 2 -4.12 -18.14 -9.67
N ASP A 3 -5.14 -18.26 -8.83
CA ASP A 3 -5.00 -18.05 -7.39
C ASP A 3 -4.08 -19.10 -6.75
N GLN A 4 -4.19 -20.36 -7.20
CA GLN A 4 -3.30 -21.44 -6.80
C GLN A 4 -1.84 -21.17 -7.20
N ALA A 5 -1.59 -20.61 -8.39
CA ALA A 5 -0.25 -20.22 -8.82
C ALA A 5 0.32 -19.10 -7.93
N LEU A 6 -0.49 -18.08 -7.62
CA LEU A 6 -0.11 -16.97 -6.74
C LEU A 6 0.15 -17.44 -5.30
N GLN A 7 -0.63 -18.39 -4.79
CA GLN A 7 -0.43 -18.97 -3.47
C GLN A 7 0.91 -19.72 -3.38
N LEU A 8 1.26 -20.51 -4.39
CA LEU A 8 2.56 -21.20 -4.45
C LEU A 8 3.73 -20.22 -4.55
N LEU A 9 3.57 -19.14 -5.33
CA LEU A 9 4.55 -18.06 -5.42
C LEU A 9 4.72 -17.34 -4.06
N PHE A 10 3.63 -17.10 -3.34
CA PHE A 10 3.65 -16.51 -2.00
C PHE A 10 4.33 -17.42 -0.97
N GLN A 11 4.25 -18.75 -1.16
CA GLN A 11 5.01 -19.73 -0.38
C GLN A 11 6.51 -19.78 -0.72
N GLY A 12 6.99 -18.89 -1.59
CA GLY A 12 8.41 -18.77 -1.97
C GLY A 12 8.85 -19.71 -3.09
N ARG A 13 7.92 -20.40 -3.76
CA ARG A 13 8.24 -21.26 -4.91
C ARG A 13 8.61 -20.40 -6.12
N SER A 14 9.56 -20.86 -6.94
CA SER A 14 9.97 -20.13 -8.13
C SER A 14 8.89 -20.14 -9.22
N VAL A 15 8.86 -19.11 -10.07
CA VAL A 15 7.95 -19.03 -11.24
C VAL A 15 8.07 -20.26 -12.13
N ARG A 16 9.28 -20.81 -12.28
CA ARG A 16 9.56 -21.99 -13.08
C ARG A 16 8.92 -23.24 -12.46
N ASP A 17 9.10 -23.46 -11.16
CA ASP A 17 8.55 -24.63 -10.49
C ASP A 17 7.02 -24.62 -10.49
N VAL A 18 6.43 -23.44 -10.27
CA VAL A 18 4.97 -23.26 -10.33
C VAL A 18 4.43 -23.50 -11.73
N ALA A 19 5.13 -23.02 -12.76
CA ALA A 19 4.76 -23.26 -14.16
C ALA A 19 4.78 -24.75 -14.52
N VAL A 20 5.85 -25.46 -14.15
CA VAL A 20 5.97 -26.92 -14.36
C VAL A 20 4.89 -27.67 -13.57
N GLN A 21 4.71 -27.35 -12.29
CA GLN A 21 3.76 -28.03 -11.41
C GLN A 21 2.31 -27.88 -11.88
N LEU A 22 1.95 -26.72 -12.46
CA LEU A 22 0.59 -26.44 -12.92
C LEU A 22 0.40 -26.67 -14.43
N GLY A 23 1.43 -27.10 -15.15
CA GLY A 23 1.38 -27.28 -16.60
C GLY A 23 1.10 -25.98 -17.37
N LEU A 24 1.55 -24.84 -16.83
CA LEU A 24 1.29 -23.52 -17.40
C LEU A 24 2.54 -22.96 -18.08
N PRO A 25 2.38 -22.10 -19.11
CA PRO A 25 3.50 -21.34 -19.65
C PRO A 25 4.14 -20.46 -18.56
N GLN A 26 5.46 -20.51 -18.43
CA GLN A 26 6.20 -19.71 -17.45
C GLN A 26 5.92 -18.20 -17.60
N GLN A 27 5.72 -17.72 -18.82
CA GLN A 27 5.36 -16.33 -19.09
C GLN A 27 4.02 -15.92 -18.47
N THR A 28 3.03 -16.82 -18.45
CA THR A 28 1.71 -16.58 -17.83
C THR A 28 1.84 -16.42 -16.33
N VAL A 29 2.57 -17.34 -15.68
CA VAL A 29 2.85 -17.30 -14.24
C VAL A 29 3.62 -16.04 -13.87
N TYR A 30 4.63 -15.66 -14.68
CA TYR A 30 5.39 -14.43 -14.48
C TYR A 30 4.51 -13.18 -14.54
N ARG A 31 3.63 -13.07 -15.54
CA ARG A 31 2.72 -11.91 -15.66
C ARG A 31 1.81 -11.78 -14.44
N TRP A 32 1.24 -12.89 -13.97
CA TRP A 32 0.38 -12.86 -12.79
C TRP A 32 1.14 -12.47 -11.52
N HIS A 33 2.33 -13.03 -11.30
CA HIS A 33 3.20 -12.66 -10.19
C HIS A 33 3.48 -11.15 -10.17
N ARG A 34 3.90 -10.60 -11.32
CA ARG A 34 4.20 -9.19 -11.47
C ARG A 34 2.98 -8.29 -11.20
N THR A 35 1.83 -8.60 -11.80
CA THR A 35 0.62 -7.80 -11.58
C THR A 35 0.14 -7.86 -10.12
N CYS A 36 0.27 -9.01 -9.46
CA CYS A 36 -0.14 -9.18 -8.07
C CYS A 36 0.76 -8.38 -7.10
N ILE A 37 2.08 -8.40 -7.30
CA ILE A 37 3.02 -7.59 -6.52
C ILE A 37 2.68 -6.10 -6.67
N SER A 38 2.55 -5.61 -7.91
CA SER A 38 2.23 -4.19 -8.14
C SER A 38 0.89 -3.77 -7.52
N GLN A 39 -0.11 -4.66 -7.52
CA GLN A 39 -1.39 -4.39 -6.85
C GLN A 39 -1.24 -4.36 -5.32
N SER A 40 -0.44 -5.26 -4.74
CA SER A 40 -0.16 -5.28 -3.30
C SER A 40 0.58 -4.02 -2.86
N GLU A 41 1.62 -3.62 -3.59
CA GLU A 41 2.37 -2.38 -3.35
C GLU A 41 1.46 -1.15 -3.44
N LEU A 42 0.58 -1.11 -4.45
CA LEU A 42 -0.40 -0.04 -4.60
C LEU A 42 -1.38 0.01 -3.43
N MET A 43 -1.87 -1.14 -2.95
CA MET A 43 -2.76 -1.21 -1.80
C MET A 43 -2.06 -0.70 -0.53
N GLN A 44 -0.83 -1.14 -0.29
CA GLN A 44 -0.03 -0.68 0.85
C GLN A 44 0.22 0.83 0.81
N ALA A 45 0.52 1.38 -0.37
CA ALA A 45 0.69 2.81 -0.56
C ALA A 45 -0.60 3.58 -0.23
N ARG A 46 -1.77 3.08 -0.67
CA ARG A 46 -3.07 3.70 -0.37
C ARG A 46 -3.38 3.73 1.12
N VAL A 47 -3.17 2.62 1.82
CA VAL A 47 -3.36 2.56 3.29
C VAL A 47 -2.44 3.54 3.99
N ARG A 48 -1.18 3.66 3.55
CA ARG A 48 -0.24 4.62 4.15
C ARG A 48 -0.64 6.07 3.89
N ILE A 49 -1.15 6.38 2.70
CA ILE A 49 -1.67 7.72 2.36
C ILE A 49 -2.84 8.06 3.28
N GLU A 50 -3.83 7.17 3.40
CA GLU A 50 -5.01 7.39 4.24
C GLU A 50 -4.63 7.64 5.71
N MET A 51 -3.69 6.85 6.24
CA MET A 51 -3.15 7.04 7.59
C MET A 51 -2.50 8.42 7.77
N LEU A 52 -1.63 8.80 6.84
CA LEU A 52 -0.93 10.10 6.88
C LEU A 52 -1.90 11.27 6.73
N GLU A 53 -2.91 11.14 5.87
CA GLU A 53 -3.95 12.14 5.71
C GLU A 53 -4.75 12.31 7.00
N GLY A 54 -5.04 11.21 7.71
CA GLY A 54 -5.65 11.24 9.05
C GLY A 54 -4.78 11.95 10.09
N GLU A 55 -3.48 11.65 10.14
CA GLU A 55 -2.53 12.34 11.02
C GLU A 55 -2.49 13.86 10.75
N VAL A 56 -2.42 14.25 9.47
CA VAL A 56 -2.40 15.66 9.06
C VAL A 56 -3.70 16.36 9.44
N ALA A 57 -4.85 15.72 9.25
CA ALA A 57 -6.15 16.27 9.64
C ALA A 57 -6.25 16.52 11.15
N ALA A 58 -5.80 15.56 11.97
CA ALA A 58 -5.78 15.69 13.42
C ALA A 58 -4.86 16.84 13.88
N CYS A 59 -3.65 16.94 13.31
CA CYS A 59 -2.73 18.02 13.61
C CYS A 59 -3.32 19.39 13.26
N ARG A 60 -3.97 19.53 12.10
CA ARG A 60 -4.63 20.77 11.70
C ARG A 60 -5.75 21.15 12.67
N HIS A 61 -6.60 20.20 13.04
CA HIS A 61 -7.68 20.42 13.99
C HIS A 61 -7.15 20.90 15.35
N LEU A 62 -6.08 20.29 15.86
CA LEU A 62 -5.44 20.69 17.10
C LEU A 62 -4.85 22.11 17.02
N ILE A 63 -4.16 22.43 15.91
CA ILE A 63 -3.64 23.79 15.67
C ILE A 63 -4.76 24.83 15.68
N ASP A 64 -5.88 24.53 15.05
CA ASP A 64 -7.01 25.46 14.99
C ASP A 64 -7.65 25.64 16.37
N LEU A 65 -7.81 24.57 17.15
CA LEU A 65 -8.23 24.68 18.55
C LEU A 65 -7.27 25.53 19.39
N MET A 66 -5.95 25.38 19.20
CA MET A 66 -4.97 26.17 19.93
C MET A 66 -5.05 27.67 19.62
N LYS A 67 -5.38 28.05 18.37
CA LYS A 67 -5.56 29.47 18.00
C LYS A 67 -6.75 30.11 18.71
N GLU A 68 -7.80 29.33 19.01
CA GLU A 68 -8.96 29.83 19.77
C GLU A 68 -8.63 30.09 21.25
N VAL A 69 -7.76 29.25 21.85
CA VAL A 69 -7.42 29.33 23.28
C VAL A 69 -6.25 30.28 23.55
N VAL A 70 -5.32 30.38 22.61
CA VAL A 70 -4.19 31.31 22.67
C VAL A 70 -4.32 32.26 21.49
N PRO A 71 -4.94 33.45 21.70
CA PRO A 71 -4.94 34.45 20.65
C PRO A 71 -3.49 34.72 20.26
N PRO A 72 -3.18 34.75 18.95
CA PRO A 72 -1.82 35.03 18.50
C PRO A 72 -1.39 36.35 19.16
N LYS A 73 -0.19 36.36 19.76
CA LYS A 73 0.38 37.60 20.29
C LYS A 73 0.28 38.64 19.19
N ASP A 74 -0.46 39.72 19.43
CA ASP A 74 -0.51 40.85 18.52
C ASP A 74 0.94 41.21 18.20
N VAL A 75 1.30 41.08 16.93
CA VAL A 75 2.57 41.58 16.44
C VAL A 75 2.40 43.09 16.42
N THR A 76 2.68 43.73 17.56
CA THR A 76 2.73 45.18 17.68
C THR A 76 3.80 45.68 16.72
N ARG A 77 3.35 46.40 15.70
CA ARG A 77 4.16 47.04 14.67
C ARG A 77 5.02 48.16 15.24
#